data_AF-A0A923Z2E5-F1
#
_entry.id   AF-A0A923Z2E5-F1
#
_cell.length_a   1.000
_cell.length_b   1.000
_cell.length_c   1.000
_cell.angle_alpha   90.00
_cell.angle_beta   90.00
_cell.angle_gamma   90.00
#
_symmetry.space_group_name_H-M   'P 1'
#
loop_
_entity.id
_entity.type
_entity.pdbx_description
1 polymer ?
#
loop_
_entity_poly.entity_id
_entity_poly.type
_entity_poly.pdbx_seq_one_letter_code
_entity_poly.pdbx_strand_id
1 'polypeptide(L)'
;VGDEIVVCARLPEAERYRIPKRLRDEKKRARPDQSWVARARDIDTAGAELRPTACSAIGSGGASGCFQKFMRDARAQKAADAAAASNVP
;
A
#
# COMPACT_ATOMS: atom_id res chain seq x y z
N VAL A 1 28.25 19.73 -27.58
CA VAL A 1 27.40 20.38 -26.55
C VAL A 1 27.22 21.82 -27.01
N GLY A 2 26.01 22.26 -27.40
CA GLY A 2 25.88 23.64 -27.91
C GLY A 2 24.53 24.11 -28.47
N ASP A 3 23.62 23.23 -28.91
CA ASP A 3 22.45 23.69 -29.69
C ASP A 3 21.11 23.61 -28.92
N GLU A 4 21.03 24.19 -27.73
CA GLU A 4 19.76 24.37 -27.03
C GLU A 4 19.44 25.85 -26.82
N ILE A 5 18.33 26.31 -27.38
CA ILE A 5 17.84 27.69 -27.22
C ILE A 5 16.80 27.69 -26.10
N VAL A 6 17.16 28.22 -24.94
CA VAL A 6 16.24 28.41 -23.81
C VAL A 6 15.54 29.76 -23.95
N VAL A 7 14.23 29.75 -24.22
CA VAL A 7 13.41 30.97 -24.35
C VAL A 7 12.55 31.17 -23.10
N CYS A 8 12.81 32.25 -22.35
CA CYS A 8 11.98 32.65 -21.21
C CYS A 8 10.83 33.57 -21.67
N ALA A 9 9.60 33.07 -21.68
CA ALA A 9 8.41 33.88 -21.97
C ALA A 9 7.80 34.49 -20.69
N ARG A 10 7.38 35.76 -20.75
CA ARG A 10 6.69 36.44 -19.64
C ARG A 10 5.20 36.13 -19.70
N LEU A 11 4.67 35.39 -18.72
CA LEU A 11 3.25 35.06 -18.65
C LEU A 11 2.44 36.20 -18.02
N PRO A 12 1.15 36.35 -18.39
CA PRO A 12 0.25 37.33 -17.77
C PRO A 12 0.07 37.04 -16.28
N GLU A 13 -0.18 38.09 -15.48
CA GLU A 13 -0.27 37.98 -14.02
C GLU A 13 -1.34 36.97 -13.55
N ALA A 14 -2.45 36.86 -14.30
CA ALA A 14 -3.52 35.89 -14.04
C ALA A 14 -3.06 34.41 -14.07
N GLU A 15 -1.89 34.11 -14.65
CA GLU A 15 -1.32 32.76 -14.74
C GLU A 15 -0.35 32.46 -13.58
N ARG A 16 -0.02 33.43 -12.70
CA ARG A 16 0.99 33.27 -11.63
C ARG A 16 0.70 32.11 -10.66
N TYR A 17 -0.58 31.87 -10.36
CA TYR A 17 -1.01 30.82 -9.41
C TYR A 17 -1.82 29.71 -10.07
N ARG A 18 -1.95 29.72 -11.41
CA ARG A 18 -2.70 28.70 -12.14
C ARG A 18 -1.80 27.55 -12.55
N ILE A 19 -2.39 26.37 -12.66
CA ILE A 19 -1.73 25.21 -13.27
C ILE A 19 -1.32 25.58 -14.71
N PRO A 20 -0.07 25.35 -15.12
CA PRO A 20 0.40 25.65 -16.47
C PRO A 20 -0.53 25.04 -17.53
N LYS A 21 -0.84 25.77 -18.61
CA LYS A 21 -1.81 25.35 -19.64
C LYS A 21 -1.59 23.92 -20.13
N ARG A 22 -0.33 23.54 -20.38
CA ARG A 22 0.07 22.19 -20.81
C ARG A 22 -0.30 21.06 -19.83
N LEU A 23 -0.44 21.36 -18.54
CA LEU A 23 -0.76 20.41 -17.47
C LEU A 23 -2.25 20.42 -17.08
N ARG A 24 -3.08 21.28 -17.70
CA ARG A 24 -4.51 21.35 -17.38
C ARG A 24 -5.29 20.20 -17.98
N ASP A 25 -4.94 19.84 -19.20
CA ASP A 25 -5.62 18.82 -20.02
C ASP A 25 -4.96 17.45 -19.91
N GLU A 26 -3.82 17.36 -19.21
CA GLU A 26 -3.33 16.07 -18.74
C GLU A 26 -4.46 15.47 -17.91
N LYS A 27 -5.16 14.49 -18.50
CA LYS A 27 -6.07 13.60 -17.78
C LYS A 27 -5.32 13.26 -16.52
N LYS A 28 -5.75 13.80 -15.38
CA LYS A 28 -5.22 13.46 -14.06
C LYS A 28 -5.05 11.96 -14.14
N ARG A 29 -3.81 11.45 -14.25
CA ARG A 29 -3.58 10.00 -14.30
C ARG A 29 -4.34 9.54 -13.10
N ALA A 30 -5.44 8.83 -13.34
CA ALA A 30 -6.43 8.58 -12.32
C ALA A 30 -5.69 7.74 -11.30
N ARG A 31 -5.15 8.41 -10.28
CA ARG A 31 -4.70 7.75 -9.08
C ARG A 31 -5.94 6.98 -8.68
N PRO A 32 -5.86 5.64 -8.57
CA PRO A 32 -7.04 4.80 -8.45
C PRO A 32 -7.98 5.48 -7.48
N ASP A 33 -9.19 5.73 -7.98
CA ASP A 33 -10.27 6.56 -7.49
C ASP A 33 -10.87 6.01 -6.18
N GLN A 34 -9.99 5.56 -5.30
CA GLN A 34 -10.31 5.16 -3.96
C GLN A 34 -10.83 6.38 -3.21
N SER A 35 -12.07 6.25 -2.74
CA SER A 35 -12.69 7.20 -1.84
C SER A 35 -11.77 7.42 -0.63
N TRP A 36 -11.86 8.60 -0.02
CA TRP A 36 -11.11 8.87 1.21
C TRP A 36 -11.45 7.87 2.32
N VAL A 37 -12.69 7.37 2.34
CA VAL A 37 -13.14 6.33 3.27
C VAL A 37 -12.41 5.00 3.02
N ALA A 38 -12.22 4.59 1.76
CA ALA A 38 -11.45 3.39 1.44
C ALA A 38 -9.99 3.53 1.88
N ARG A 39 -9.37 4.68 1.58
CA ARG A 39 -7.98 4.96 1.97
C ARG A 39 -7.78 5.02 3.49
N ALA A 40 -8.76 5.50 4.24
CA ALA A 40 -8.69 5.52 5.70
C ALA A 40 -8.59 4.11 6.30
N ARG A 41 -9.19 3.09 5.66
CA ARG A 41 -9.07 1.69 6.10
C ARG A 41 -7.64 1.16 5.97
N ASP A 42 -6.92 1.60 4.95
CA ASP A 42 -5.53 1.17 4.74
C ASP A 42 -4.59 1.75 5.81
N ILE A 43 -4.91 2.93 6.37
CA ILE A 43 -4.12 3.57 7.45
C ILE A 43 -4.09 2.67 8.69
N ASP A 44 -5.20 2.00 9.04
CA ASP A 44 -5.25 1.10 10.20
C ASP A 44 -4.30 -0.09 10.05
N THR A 45 -3.96 -0.45 8.80
CA THR A 45 -3.02 -1.54 8.48
C THR A 45 -1.59 -1.04 8.26
N ALA A 46 -1.38 0.26 8.17
CA ALA A 46 -0.06 0.83 8.01
C ALA A 46 0.80 0.50 9.25
N GLY A 47 1.94 -0.16 9.03
CA GLY A 47 2.79 -0.63 10.13
C GLY A 47 2.28 -1.90 10.82
N ALA A 48 1.33 -2.63 10.20
CA ALA A 48 0.91 -3.94 10.68
C ALA A 48 2.08 -4.90 10.95
N GLU A 49 3.14 -4.79 10.13
CA GLU A 49 4.38 -5.57 10.25
C GLU A 49 5.22 -5.22 11.48
N LEU A 50 5.04 -4.03 12.06
CA LEU A 50 5.77 -3.57 13.24
C LEU A 50 5.06 -3.92 14.55
N ARG A 51 3.86 -4.52 14.49
CA ARG A 51 3.13 -4.94 15.69
C ARG A 51 3.89 -6.05 16.41
N PRO A 52 3.88 -6.11 17.76
CA PRO A 52 4.55 -7.18 18.51
C PRO A 52 4.09 -8.61 18.17
N THR A 53 2.88 -8.74 17.65
CA THR A 53 2.27 -10.01 17.23
C THR A 53 2.47 -10.31 15.73
N ALA A 54 3.13 -9.42 15.00
CA ALA A 54 3.42 -9.62 13.60
C ALA A 54 4.61 -10.56 13.42
N CYS A 55 4.49 -11.50 12.49
CA CYS A 55 5.63 -12.29 12.01
C CYS A 55 6.35 -11.48 10.92
N SER A 56 7.22 -10.56 11.33
CA SER A 56 8.03 -9.71 10.46
C SER A 56 9.51 -9.76 10.86
N ALA A 57 10.40 -9.55 9.87
CA ALA A 57 11.84 -9.42 10.10
C ALA A 57 12.25 -8.03 10.63
N ILE A 58 11.33 -7.07 10.65
CA ILE A 58 11.59 -5.68 11.05
C ILE A 58 10.85 -5.39 12.36
N GLY A 59 11.57 -4.89 13.37
CA GLY A 59 11.02 -4.57 14.70
C GLY A 59 11.29 -5.65 15.76
N SER A 60 10.86 -5.41 17.01
CA SER A 60 11.17 -6.27 18.17
C SER A 60 10.24 -7.48 18.35
N GLY A 61 9.20 -7.64 17.52
CA GLY A 61 8.15 -8.65 17.67
C GLY A 61 8.28 -9.91 16.79
N GLY A 62 9.30 -9.99 15.93
CA GLY A 62 9.36 -11.02 14.87
C GLY A 62 9.35 -12.46 15.39
N ALA A 63 10.21 -12.77 16.38
CA ALA A 63 10.32 -14.12 16.94
C ALA A 63 9.01 -14.58 17.60
N SER A 64 8.40 -13.75 18.43
CA SER A 64 7.12 -14.05 19.10
C SER A 64 5.97 -14.16 18.11
N GLY A 65 5.86 -13.25 17.14
CA GLY A 65 4.80 -13.26 16.13
C GLY A 65 4.88 -14.48 15.19
N CYS A 66 6.09 -14.86 14.78
CA CYS A 66 6.29 -16.05 13.94
C CYS A 66 6.02 -17.35 14.69
N PHE A 67 6.41 -17.45 15.97
CA PHE A 67 6.06 -18.60 16.80
C PHE A 67 4.53 -18.75 16.95
N GLN A 68 3.81 -17.66 17.22
CA GLN A 68 2.35 -17.67 17.28
C GLN A 68 1.71 -18.08 15.95
N LYS A 69 2.24 -17.61 14.82
CA LYS A 69 1.80 -18.04 13.49
C LYS A 69 2.00 -19.53 13.28
N PHE A 70 3.19 -20.06 13.57
CA PHE A 70 3.50 -21.48 13.43
C PHE A 70 2.53 -22.36 14.23
N MET A 71 2.26 -22.00 15.48
CA MET A 71 1.33 -22.73 16.34
C MET A 71 -0.11 -22.69 15.80
N ARG A 72 -0.56 -21.56 15.24
CA ARG A 72 -1.88 -21.46 14.60
C ARG A 72 -1.95 -22.33 13.35
N ASP A 73 -0.93 -22.31 12.50
CA ASP A 73 -0.89 -23.06 11.26
C ASP A 73 -0.91 -24.58 11.55
N ALA A 74 -0.17 -25.04 12.56
CA ALA A 74 -0.19 -26.44 13.00
C ALA A 74 -1.57 -26.88 13.53
N ARG A 75 -2.28 -26.01 14.28
CA ARG A 75 -3.64 -26.30 14.74
C ARG A 75 -4.63 -26.35 13.58
N ALA A 76 -4.49 -25.46 12.62
CA ALA A 76 -5.33 -25.42 11.42
C ALA A 76 -5.14 -26.69 10.58
N GLN A 77 -3.90 -27.16 10.41
CA GLN A 77 -3.61 -28.44 9.75
C GLN A 77 -4.30 -29.60 10.44
N LYS A 78 -4.14 -29.74 11.77
CA LYS A 78 -4.81 -30.82 12.52
C LYS A 78 -6.34 -30.78 12.41
N ALA A 79 -6.93 -29.58 12.43
CA ALA A 79 -8.37 -29.44 12.26
C ALA A 79 -8.82 -29.83 10.84
N ALA A 80 -8.05 -29.47 9.81
CA ALA A 80 -8.31 -29.87 8.44
C ALA A 80 -8.18 -31.39 8.25
N ASP A 81 -7.15 -32.01 8.81
CA ASP A 81 -6.93 -33.46 8.76
C ASP A 81 -8.07 -34.22 9.46
N ALA A 82 -8.51 -33.74 10.63
CA ALA A 82 -9.65 -34.32 11.34
C ALA A 82 -10.95 -34.19 10.54
N ALA A 83 -11.20 -33.04 9.91
CA ALA A 83 -12.35 -32.82 9.05
C ALA A 83 -12.31 -33.68 7.77
N ALA A 84 -11.12 -33.92 7.21
CA ALA A 84 -10.94 -34.83 6.08
C ALA A 84 -11.23 -36.28 6.49
N ALA A 85 -10.73 -36.72 7.65
CA ALA A 85 -10.98 -38.06 8.17
C ALA A 85 -12.46 -38.32 8.49
N SER A 86 -13.21 -37.31 8.96
CA SER A 86 -14.65 -37.44 9.22
C SER A 86 -15.52 -37.51 7.96
N ASN A 87 -14.98 -37.15 6.79
CA ASN A 87 -15.68 -37.18 5.50
C ASN A 87 -15.34 -38.42 4.65
N VAL A 88 -14.68 -39.42 5.24
CA VAL A 88 -14.45 -40.72 4.59
C VAL A 88 -15.71 -41.59 4.79
N PRO A 89 -16.37 -42.05 3.70
CA PRO A 89 -17.59 -42.85 3.78
C PRO A 89 -17.39 -44.25 4.39
#